data_AF-A0A9E2XTM0-F1
#
_entry.id   AF-A0A9E2XTM0-F1
#
_cell.length_a   1.000
_cell.length_b   1.000
_cell.length_c   1.000
_cell.angle_alpha   90.00
_cell.angle_beta   90.00
_cell.angle_gamma   90.00
#
_symmetry.space_group_name_H-M   'P 1'
#
loop_
_entity.id
_entity.type
_entity.pdbx_description
1 polymer ?
#
loop_
_entity_poly.entity_id
_entity_poly.type
_entity_poly.pdbx_seq_one_letter_code
_entity_poly.pdbx_strand_id
1 'polypeptide(L)'
;MSDQDPTRDPFAAFGNDRTVIKPSAGRGPRQDAPTPQAPQQPQANPAQLASGTAPLSIDALMGASINPLVAAAQPLLAAAVRLRATARHANPAGLKDALADGVRKFEAQARQQGIPNEQIVAARYILCTFIDESAASTPWGGSGAWSAQSLLVMFHNETWGGEKVFQLMSKLAENVAGNRNLLELLYLVMALGFEGRYRVLDNGRAQLDSVRSRLLQMLNQQRETPDKMLSPRWQGEKSEGQRLRDAIPLWVIMTAVAVLLAIVFMVLRFSLASTASPVFAQMAALDAKKAQMAAPTLPAPQPRLAQLLQNEIAAGLVQVSDLADRSIVIIKGDGFFEPGSAVIAPAVRSLLPHIAEGMKPLTLNPGGTVLITGHTDNQPIRTLRYPSNWHLSQDRADAVKNELAKILDPKLLKAEGRADAEPVAENDTPANRAKNRRVELTLLLSNKGSN
;
A
#
# COMPACT_ATOMS: atom_id res chain seq x y z
N MET A 1 22.57 64.69 42.87
CA MET A 1 22.80 63.40 43.55
C MET A 1 21.48 62.67 43.65
N SER A 2 21.27 61.44 43.23
CA SER A 2 22.00 60.50 42.35
C SER A 2 20.98 59.41 41.98
N ASP A 3 21.23 58.73 40.86
CA ASP A 3 20.73 57.39 40.50
C ASP A 3 19.30 57.25 39.94
N GLN A 4 19.17 57.53 38.63
CA GLN A 4 18.30 56.73 37.76
C GLN A 4 19.14 55.59 37.17
N ASP A 5 18.88 54.38 37.66
CA ASP A 5 19.47 53.12 37.22
C ASP A 5 19.09 52.82 35.73
N PRO A 6 20.05 52.77 34.79
CA PRO A 6 19.78 52.60 33.36
C PRO A 6 19.55 51.14 32.93
N THR A 7 19.37 50.20 33.85
CA THR A 7 19.38 48.75 33.53
C THR A 7 18.01 48.10 33.32
N ARG A 8 16.91 48.86 33.28
CA ARG A 8 15.56 48.31 33.05
C ARG A 8 15.13 48.30 31.58
N ASP A 9 16.02 47.89 30.69
CA ASP A 9 15.64 47.53 29.32
C ASP A 9 15.15 46.07 29.33
N PRO A 10 13.83 45.80 29.19
CA PRO A 10 13.29 44.44 29.14
C PRO A 10 13.81 43.63 27.94
N PHE A 11 14.58 44.25 27.04
CA PHE A 11 15.21 43.63 25.88
C PHE A 11 16.69 43.21 26.11
N ALA A 12 17.36 43.68 27.17
CA ALA A 12 18.83 43.57 27.32
C ALA A 12 19.38 42.20 27.77
N ALA A 13 18.57 41.33 28.37
CA ALA A 13 19.09 40.23 29.19
C ALA A 13 18.94 38.79 28.63
N PHE A 14 19.17 38.50 27.34
CA PHE A 14 19.19 37.09 26.89
C PHE A 14 20.17 36.83 25.76
N GLY A 15 21.42 36.53 26.13
CA GLY A 15 22.54 36.24 25.23
C GLY A 15 23.18 34.87 25.45
N ASN A 16 22.42 33.86 25.88
CA ASN A 16 22.81 32.44 25.81
C ASN A 16 21.67 31.56 26.31
N ASP A 17 20.96 30.86 25.42
CA ASP A 17 20.32 29.61 25.81
C ASP A 17 20.12 28.67 24.61
N ARG A 18 20.58 27.43 24.78
CA ARG A 18 20.59 26.37 23.78
C ARG A 18 19.23 25.65 23.76
N THR A 19 18.63 25.51 22.58
CA THR A 19 17.37 24.81 22.36
C THR A 19 17.48 23.32 22.70
N VAL A 20 16.82 22.87 23.77
CA VAL A 20 16.64 21.44 24.08
C VAL A 20 15.30 20.98 23.51
N ILE A 21 15.34 20.03 22.57
CA ILE A 21 14.16 19.39 21.98
C ILE A 21 13.74 18.23 22.90
N LYS A 22 12.54 18.31 23.48
CA LYS A 22 11.87 17.17 24.16
C LYS A 22 10.92 16.50 23.16
N PRO A 23 11.03 15.19 22.89
CA PRO A 23 10.00 14.46 22.16
C PRO A 23 8.83 14.14 23.09
N SER A 24 7.60 14.46 22.69
CA SER A 24 6.41 14.00 23.42
C SER A 24 6.09 12.56 23.05
N ALA A 25 6.01 11.70 24.07
CA ALA A 25 5.58 10.32 23.97
C ALA A 25 4.07 10.24 23.75
N GLY A 26 3.64 9.25 22.98
CA GLY A 26 2.25 9.07 22.59
C GLY A 26 1.37 8.33 23.59
N ARG A 27 0.10 8.28 23.16
CA ARG A 27 -0.96 7.29 23.40
C ARG A 27 -1.94 7.52 24.57
N GLY A 28 -3.22 7.57 24.21
CA GLY A 28 -4.35 7.19 25.04
C GLY A 28 -5.63 7.04 24.20
N PRO A 29 -6.51 6.04 24.43
CA PRO A 29 -7.55 5.62 23.49
C PRO A 29 -8.82 6.48 23.55
N ARG A 30 -9.55 6.49 22.44
CA ARG A 30 -10.90 7.09 22.29
C ARG A 30 -11.88 6.45 23.28
N GLN A 31 -12.59 7.30 24.03
CA GLN A 31 -13.86 6.94 24.66
C GLN A 31 -14.99 7.32 23.72
N ASP A 32 -15.88 6.36 23.46
CA ASP A 32 -17.10 6.55 22.68
C ASP A 32 -18.08 7.45 23.45
N ALA A 33 -18.36 8.63 22.90
CA ALA A 33 -19.42 9.51 23.37
C ALA A 33 -20.74 9.17 22.65
N PRO A 34 -21.89 9.20 23.35
CA PRO A 34 -23.18 8.88 22.75
C PRO A 34 -23.61 9.96 21.73
N THR A 35 -24.22 9.49 20.65
CA THR A 35 -24.72 10.27 19.51
C THR A 35 -25.71 11.35 19.96
N PRO A 36 -25.47 12.65 19.70
CA PRO A 36 -26.49 13.66 19.85
C PRO A 36 -27.50 13.55 18.71
N GLN A 37 -28.79 13.45 19.05
CA GLN A 37 -29.89 13.61 18.09
C GLN A 37 -29.83 15.02 17.48
N ALA A 38 -29.92 15.09 16.16
CA ALA A 38 -29.90 16.35 15.42
C ALA A 38 -31.17 17.18 15.73
N PRO A 39 -31.07 18.49 16.02
CA PRO A 39 -32.23 19.37 16.04
C PRO A 39 -32.80 19.48 14.63
N GLN A 40 -34.11 19.22 14.48
CA GLN A 40 -34.85 19.51 13.25
C GLN A 40 -34.75 21.01 12.94
N GLN A 41 -34.09 21.35 11.84
CA GLN A 41 -34.05 22.72 11.32
C GLN A 41 -35.41 23.07 10.69
N PRO A 42 -35.98 24.26 10.98
CA PRO A 42 -37.09 24.79 10.21
C PRO A 42 -36.62 25.01 8.77
N GLN A 43 -37.36 24.48 7.80
CA GLN A 43 -37.11 24.71 6.37
C GLN A 43 -37.25 26.20 6.06
N ALA A 44 -36.13 26.91 5.95
CA ALA A 44 -36.10 28.29 5.48
C ALA A 44 -36.11 28.29 3.94
N ASN A 45 -37.10 28.99 3.38
CA ASN A 45 -37.32 29.15 1.95
C ASN A 45 -36.12 29.89 1.30
N PRO A 46 -35.49 29.38 0.22
CA PRO A 46 -34.26 29.97 -0.35
C PRO A 46 -34.44 31.38 -0.97
N ALA A 47 -35.68 31.86 -1.10
CA ALA A 47 -36.00 33.10 -1.82
C ALA A 47 -35.85 34.39 -0.99
N GLN A 48 -35.61 34.31 0.33
CA GLN A 48 -35.58 35.49 1.21
C GLN A 48 -34.16 35.99 1.60
N LEU A 49 -33.08 35.33 1.15
CA LEU A 49 -31.71 35.73 1.48
C LEU A 49 -31.01 36.57 0.39
N ALA A 50 -31.72 36.91 -0.69
CA ALA A 50 -31.14 37.59 -1.86
C ALA A 50 -31.31 39.13 -1.86
N SER A 51 -31.49 39.76 -0.71
CA SER A 51 -31.56 41.23 -0.61
C SER A 51 -30.75 41.73 0.58
N GLY A 52 -29.52 42.22 0.32
CA GLY A 52 -28.87 43.11 1.29
C GLY A 52 -27.35 43.12 1.41
N THR A 53 -26.58 42.28 0.72
CA THR A 53 -25.11 42.41 0.73
C THR A 53 -24.62 43.03 -0.56
N ALA A 54 -24.38 44.35 -0.52
CA ALA A 54 -23.55 45.00 -1.51
C ALA A 54 -22.23 44.21 -1.67
N PRO A 55 -21.69 44.05 -2.87
CA PRO A 55 -20.41 43.39 -3.06
C PRO A 55 -19.35 44.10 -2.21
N LEU A 56 -18.60 43.34 -1.40
CA LEU A 56 -17.42 43.84 -0.71
C LEU A 56 -16.52 44.54 -1.75
N SER A 57 -16.36 45.87 -1.62
CA SER A 57 -15.50 46.62 -2.52
C SER A 57 -14.06 46.13 -2.40
N ILE A 58 -13.29 46.19 -3.47
CA ILE A 58 -11.86 45.84 -3.46
C ILE A 58 -11.13 46.70 -2.40
N ASP A 59 -11.55 47.94 -2.20
CA ASP A 59 -11.04 48.81 -1.14
C ASP A 59 -11.36 48.29 0.27
N ALA A 60 -12.54 47.70 0.50
CA ALA A 60 -12.88 47.08 1.78
C ALA A 60 -12.07 45.79 2.02
N LEU A 61 -11.75 45.03 0.96
CA LEU A 61 -10.87 43.86 1.03
C LEU A 61 -9.40 44.23 1.27
N MET A 62 -8.92 45.32 0.65
CA MET A 62 -7.54 45.80 0.82
C MET A 62 -7.34 46.61 2.11
N GLY A 63 -8.41 47.20 2.66
CA GLY A 63 -8.42 47.97 3.91
C GLY A 63 -8.79 47.18 5.16
N ALA A 64 -9.12 45.88 5.04
CA ALA A 64 -9.45 45.00 6.15
C ALA A 64 -8.21 44.57 6.96
N SER A 65 -7.34 45.50 7.33
CA SER A 65 -6.35 45.23 8.38
C SER A 65 -7.04 45.30 9.73
N ILE A 66 -6.84 44.27 10.56
CA ILE A 66 -7.37 44.20 11.94
C ILE A 66 -6.93 45.42 12.78
N ASN A 67 -5.84 46.07 12.39
CA ASN A 67 -5.30 47.27 13.04
C ASN A 67 -5.59 48.54 12.22
N PRO A 68 -6.44 49.46 12.72
CA PRO A 68 -6.84 50.66 11.98
C PRO A 68 -5.67 51.61 11.67
N LEU A 69 -4.69 51.66 12.58
CA LEU A 69 -3.50 52.50 12.45
C LEU A 69 -2.60 52.02 11.30
N VAL A 70 -2.46 50.71 11.15
CA VAL A 70 -1.73 50.08 10.03
C VAL A 70 -2.49 50.27 8.71
N ALA A 71 -3.82 50.15 8.74
CA ALA A 71 -4.67 50.42 7.57
C ALA A 71 -4.42 51.81 6.99
N ALA A 72 -4.46 52.83 7.86
CA ALA A 72 -4.22 54.22 7.47
C ALA A 72 -2.76 54.45 7.00
N ALA A 73 -1.80 53.72 7.56
CA ALA A 73 -0.39 53.86 7.23
C ALA A 73 0.04 53.13 5.95
N GLN A 74 -0.80 52.24 5.40
CA GLN A 74 -0.46 51.36 4.27
C GLN A 74 0.19 52.09 3.07
N PRO A 75 -0.32 53.25 2.59
CA PRO A 75 0.30 53.95 1.46
C PRO A 75 1.73 54.41 1.76
N LEU A 76 1.99 54.85 3.00
CA LEU A 76 3.31 55.31 3.45
C LEU A 76 4.28 54.14 3.64
N LEU A 77 3.81 53.03 4.21
CA LEU A 77 4.61 51.81 4.34
C LEU A 77 5.03 51.26 2.97
N ALA A 78 4.10 51.20 2.01
CA ALA A 78 4.40 50.79 0.64
C ALA A 78 5.36 51.76 -0.06
N ALA A 79 5.18 53.07 0.15
CA ALA A 79 6.05 54.08 -0.42
C ALA A 79 7.49 53.97 0.12
N ALA A 80 7.68 53.76 1.43
CA ALA A 80 9.00 53.63 2.05
C ALA A 80 9.80 52.45 1.47
N VAL A 81 9.16 51.29 1.26
CA VAL A 81 9.81 50.12 0.65
C VAL A 81 10.22 50.40 -0.79
N ARG A 82 9.36 51.05 -1.58
CA ARG A 82 9.66 51.44 -2.97
C ARG A 82 10.77 52.48 -3.05
N LEU A 83 10.82 53.39 -2.07
CA LEU A 83 11.82 54.45 -1.98
C LEU A 83 13.22 53.86 -1.93
N ARG A 84 13.42 52.86 -1.07
CA ARG A 84 14.68 52.16 -0.87
C ARG A 84 15.20 51.50 -2.15
N ALA A 85 14.29 51.04 -3.02
CA ALA A 85 14.63 50.44 -4.30
C ALA A 85 14.88 51.47 -5.43
N THR A 86 14.66 52.76 -5.18
CA THR A 86 14.75 53.82 -6.20
C THR A 86 16.15 54.41 -6.27
N ALA A 87 17.01 53.86 -7.14
CA ALA A 87 18.39 54.31 -7.28
C ALA A 87 18.56 55.75 -7.78
N ARG A 88 17.60 56.25 -8.58
CA ARG A 88 17.58 57.62 -9.11
C ARG A 88 16.15 58.15 -9.14
N HIS A 89 15.98 59.42 -8.80
CA HIS A 89 14.70 60.09 -8.94
C HIS A 89 14.86 61.50 -9.51
N ALA A 90 14.03 61.85 -10.50
CA ALA A 90 14.11 63.12 -11.21
C ALA A 90 13.73 64.33 -10.35
N ASN A 91 12.84 64.18 -9.36
CA ASN A 91 12.42 65.28 -8.49
C ASN A 91 12.28 64.83 -7.02
N PRO A 92 13.38 64.73 -6.26
CA PRO A 92 13.34 64.37 -4.84
C PRO A 92 12.52 65.34 -3.97
N ALA A 93 12.48 66.63 -4.30
CA ALA A 93 11.74 67.63 -3.54
C ALA A 93 10.22 67.41 -3.68
N GLY A 94 9.72 67.26 -4.90
CA GLY A 94 8.30 66.97 -5.13
C GLY A 94 7.85 65.63 -4.54
N LEU A 95 8.73 64.62 -4.50
CA LEU A 95 8.44 63.37 -3.80
C LEU A 95 8.31 63.58 -2.28
N LYS A 96 9.18 64.40 -1.69
CA LYS A 96 9.10 64.74 -0.26
C LYS A 96 7.77 65.43 0.05
N ASP A 97 7.34 66.38 -0.78
CA ASP A 97 6.06 67.08 -0.61
C ASP A 97 4.88 66.09 -0.71
N ALA A 98 4.91 65.16 -1.68
CA ALA A 98 3.89 64.12 -1.82
C ALA A 98 3.84 63.18 -0.60
N LEU A 99 4.99 62.86 0.00
CA LEU A 99 5.06 62.05 1.22
C LEU A 99 4.58 62.83 2.44
N ALA A 100 4.87 64.12 2.54
CA ALA A 100 4.34 65.00 3.58
C ALA A 100 2.80 65.09 3.50
N ASP A 101 2.25 65.19 2.29
CA ASP A 101 0.80 65.10 2.08
C ASP A 101 0.24 63.72 2.45
N GLY A 102 0.99 62.65 2.15
CA GLY A 102 0.67 61.30 2.60
C GLY A 102 0.58 61.19 4.13
N VAL A 103 1.50 61.82 4.86
CA VAL A 103 1.48 61.90 6.34
C VAL A 103 0.24 62.64 6.84
N ARG A 104 -0.11 63.78 6.25
CA ARG A 104 -1.33 64.54 6.61
C ARG A 104 -2.61 63.72 6.35
N LYS A 105 -2.66 62.97 5.24
CA LYS A 105 -3.77 62.07 4.92
C LYS A 105 -3.87 60.93 5.92
N PHE A 106 -2.75 60.33 6.30
CA PHE A 106 -2.69 59.32 7.36
C PHE A 106 -3.30 59.85 8.67
N GLU A 107 -2.92 61.05 9.12
CA GLU A 107 -3.47 61.64 10.35
C GLU A 107 -4.99 61.85 10.26
N ALA A 108 -5.46 62.37 9.14
CA ALA A 108 -6.89 62.60 8.92
C ALA A 108 -7.67 61.27 8.94
N GLN A 109 -7.16 60.22 8.29
CA GLN A 109 -7.78 58.90 8.26
C GLN A 109 -7.77 58.22 9.63
N ALA A 110 -6.64 58.28 10.35
CA ALA A 110 -6.52 57.73 11.70
C ALA A 110 -7.48 58.43 12.68
N ARG A 111 -7.64 59.75 12.56
CA ARG A 111 -8.60 60.53 13.36
C ARG A 111 -10.04 60.17 13.03
N GLN A 112 -10.38 59.96 11.76
CA GLN A 112 -11.71 59.52 11.34
C GLN A 112 -12.06 58.12 11.88
N GLN A 113 -11.07 57.24 12.05
CA GLN A 113 -11.22 55.92 12.64
C GLN A 113 -11.28 55.93 14.18
N GLY A 114 -11.29 57.11 14.81
CA GLY A 114 -11.44 57.26 16.27
C GLY A 114 -10.16 56.94 17.08
N ILE A 115 -8.99 56.92 16.44
CA ILE A 115 -7.72 56.64 17.12
C ILE A 115 -7.34 57.82 18.04
N PRO A 116 -6.90 57.59 19.30
CA PRO A 116 -6.45 58.66 20.18
C PRO A 116 -5.30 59.47 19.59
N ASN A 117 -5.33 60.80 19.77
CA ASN A 117 -4.33 61.70 19.17
C ASN A 117 -2.88 61.37 19.59
N GLU A 118 -2.67 60.89 20.82
CA GLU A 118 -1.36 60.44 21.29
C GLU A 118 -0.80 59.30 20.44
N GLN A 119 -1.65 58.34 20.06
CA GLN A 119 -1.25 57.25 19.16
C GLN A 119 -1.00 57.74 17.74
N ILE A 120 -1.78 58.70 17.25
CA ILE A 120 -1.57 59.31 15.93
C ILE A 120 -0.20 60.01 15.87
N VAL A 121 0.14 60.81 16.88
CA VAL A 121 1.43 61.52 16.96
C VAL A 121 2.59 60.54 17.06
N ALA A 122 2.47 59.49 17.89
CA ALA A 122 3.48 58.44 17.99
C ALA A 122 3.68 57.69 16.68
N ALA A 123 2.58 57.33 15.99
CA ALA A 123 2.62 56.65 14.70
C ALA A 123 3.23 57.52 13.60
N ARG A 124 2.86 58.81 13.54
CA ARG A 124 3.47 59.78 12.62
C ARG A 124 4.98 59.84 12.83
N TYR A 125 5.44 59.91 14.09
CA TYR A 125 6.87 59.92 14.42
C TYR A 125 7.59 58.68 13.86
N ILE A 126 7.01 57.50 14.07
CA ILE A 126 7.55 56.22 13.57
C ILE A 126 7.62 56.22 12.04
N LEU A 127 6.54 56.63 11.37
CA LEU A 127 6.45 56.66 9.91
C LEU A 127 7.43 57.65 9.28
N CYS A 128 7.51 58.89 9.82
CA CYS A 128 8.48 59.88 9.35
C CYS A 128 9.91 59.37 9.50
N THR A 129 10.25 58.77 10.65
CA THR A 129 11.58 58.21 10.88
C THR A 129 11.90 57.07 9.91
N PHE A 130 10.93 56.18 9.65
CA PHE A 130 11.12 55.06 8.73
C PHE A 130 11.30 55.49 7.27
N ILE A 131 10.51 56.48 6.82
CA ILE A 131 10.60 57.02 5.46
C ILE A 131 11.93 57.77 5.30
N ASP A 132 12.32 58.58 6.29
CA ASP A 132 13.59 59.30 6.27
C ASP A 132 14.79 58.35 6.21
N GLU A 133 14.78 57.26 6.98
CA GLU A 133 15.83 56.23 6.91
C GLU A 133 15.84 55.52 5.55
N SER A 134 14.66 55.20 5.00
CA SER A 134 14.55 54.59 3.67
C SER A 134 15.08 55.52 2.59
N ALA A 135 14.83 56.83 2.67
CA ALA A 135 15.42 57.82 1.78
C ALA A 135 16.95 57.92 1.95
N ALA A 136 17.44 57.98 3.19
CA ALA A 136 18.85 58.08 3.52
C ALA A 136 19.68 56.89 3.03
N SER A 137 19.03 55.72 2.83
CA SER A 137 19.66 54.54 2.22
C SER A 137 19.83 54.62 0.69
N THR A 138 19.29 55.65 0.04
CA THR A 138 19.44 55.88 -1.41
C THR A 138 20.60 56.83 -1.73
N PRO A 139 21.20 56.77 -2.94
CA PRO A 139 22.30 57.66 -3.32
C PRO A 139 21.96 59.16 -3.30
N TRP A 140 20.68 59.50 -3.48
CA TRP A 140 20.21 60.89 -3.57
C TRP A 140 19.57 61.40 -2.27
N GLY A 141 19.22 60.54 -1.30
CA GLY A 141 18.62 60.98 -0.04
C GLY A 141 19.61 61.56 0.96
N GLY A 142 20.90 61.20 0.84
CA GLY A 142 21.98 61.74 1.68
C GLY A 142 22.46 63.14 1.31
N SER A 143 22.00 63.71 0.20
CA SER A 143 22.39 65.06 -0.26
C SER A 143 21.18 65.85 -0.76
N GLY A 144 21.26 67.18 -0.71
CA GLY A 144 20.21 68.07 -1.22
C GLY A 144 18.98 68.23 -0.31
N ALA A 145 17.81 68.43 -0.91
CA ALA A 145 16.58 68.87 -0.24
C ALA A 145 16.03 67.91 0.83
N TRP A 146 16.43 66.62 0.79
CA TRP A 146 16.04 65.63 1.79
C TRP A 146 16.87 65.76 3.07
N SER A 147 18.19 65.90 2.93
CA SER A 147 19.11 66.12 4.06
C SER A 147 18.89 67.46 4.78
N ALA A 148 18.45 68.50 4.05
CA ALA A 148 18.22 69.83 4.61
C ALA A 148 16.99 69.92 5.51
N GLN A 149 15.91 69.20 5.18
CA GLN A 149 14.67 69.19 5.96
C GLN A 149 13.94 67.87 5.73
N SER A 150 14.22 66.90 6.60
CA SER A 150 13.59 65.58 6.58
C SER A 150 12.12 65.66 7.00
N LEU A 151 11.36 64.57 6.82
CA LEU A 151 9.97 64.52 7.26
C LEU A 151 9.88 64.60 8.80
N LEU A 152 10.81 63.96 9.51
CA LEU A 152 10.88 64.03 10.96
C LEU A 152 11.12 65.46 11.45
N VAL A 153 12.02 66.21 10.80
CA VAL A 153 12.24 67.64 11.11
C VAL A 153 10.97 68.45 10.82
N MET A 154 10.32 68.20 9.69
CA MET A 154 9.11 68.93 9.29
C MET A 154 7.94 68.76 10.27
N PHE A 155 7.70 67.53 10.75
CA PHE A 155 6.52 67.23 11.57
C PHE A 155 6.79 67.21 13.08
N HIS A 156 8.02 66.96 13.50
CA HIS A 156 8.39 66.79 14.90
C HIS A 156 9.55 67.70 15.35
N ASN A 157 10.15 68.48 14.44
CA ASN A 157 11.31 69.32 14.72
C ASN A 157 12.48 68.55 15.35
N GLU A 158 12.67 67.30 14.91
CA GLU A 158 13.72 66.40 15.40
C GLU A 158 14.51 65.81 14.23
N THR A 159 15.83 65.68 14.42
CA THR A 159 16.76 65.14 13.40
C THR A 159 17.18 63.69 13.67
N TRP A 160 16.99 63.19 14.90
CA TRP A 160 17.48 61.88 15.32
C TRP A 160 16.36 60.95 15.79
N GLY A 161 15.70 60.29 14.84
CA GLY A 161 14.59 59.38 15.13
C GLY A 161 14.99 57.95 15.50
N GLY A 162 16.13 57.48 14.97
CA GLY A 162 16.50 56.06 14.98
C GLY A 162 16.66 55.43 16.37
N GLU A 163 17.02 56.20 17.39
CA GLU A 163 17.07 55.71 18.79
C GLU A 163 15.75 55.89 19.51
N LYS A 164 15.11 57.07 19.36
CA LYS A 164 13.88 57.42 20.06
C LYS A 164 12.71 56.49 19.70
N VAL A 165 12.70 55.93 18.49
CA VAL A 165 11.72 54.89 18.10
C VAL A 165 11.81 53.66 19.01
N PHE A 166 13.02 53.21 19.37
CA PHE A 166 13.19 52.06 20.27
C PHE A 166 12.93 52.42 21.74
N GLN A 167 13.21 53.65 22.15
CA GLN A 167 12.81 54.16 23.47
C GLN A 167 11.28 54.21 23.59
N LEU A 168 10.60 54.72 22.56
CA LEU A 168 9.14 54.72 22.46
C LEU A 168 8.59 53.29 22.49
N MET A 169 9.16 52.37 21.71
CA MET A 169 8.77 50.96 21.75
C MET A 169 8.87 50.36 23.15
N SER A 170 9.96 50.65 23.88
CA SER A 170 10.16 50.16 25.25
C SER A 170 9.09 50.68 26.20
N LYS A 171 8.76 51.98 26.12
CA LYS A 171 7.67 52.59 26.89
C LYS A 171 6.29 52.00 26.54
N LEU A 172 6.03 51.78 25.25
CA LEU A 172 4.75 51.20 24.80
C LEU A 172 4.58 49.74 25.23
N ALA A 173 5.69 49.00 25.32
CA ALA A 173 5.73 47.60 25.73
C ALA A 173 5.36 47.39 27.22
N GLU A 174 5.40 48.43 28.05
CA GLU A 174 4.90 48.38 29.44
C GLU A 174 3.38 48.12 29.50
N ASN A 175 2.62 48.59 28.51
CA ASN A 175 1.18 48.33 28.37
C ASN A 175 0.85 47.84 26.95
N VAL A 176 1.09 46.55 26.70
CA VAL A 176 0.87 45.93 25.39
C VAL A 176 -0.59 46.02 24.94
N ALA A 177 -1.56 45.80 25.85
CA ALA A 177 -2.97 45.80 25.52
C ALA A 177 -3.45 47.18 25.01
N GLY A 178 -3.07 48.25 25.72
CA GLY A 178 -3.44 49.62 25.35
C GLY A 178 -2.71 50.15 24.11
N ASN A 179 -1.48 49.68 23.88
CA ASN A 179 -0.60 50.16 22.82
C ASN A 179 -0.46 49.19 21.63
N ARG A 180 -1.33 48.18 21.55
CA ARG A 180 -1.23 47.10 20.56
C ARG A 180 -1.09 47.62 19.13
N ASN A 181 -1.89 48.62 18.76
CA ASN A 181 -1.89 49.16 17.40
C ASN A 181 -0.53 49.74 17.00
N LEU A 182 0.14 50.45 17.92
CA LEU A 182 1.46 51.04 17.72
C LEU A 182 2.57 49.98 17.72
N LEU A 183 2.49 49.01 18.62
CA LEU A 183 3.45 47.91 18.70
C LEU A 183 3.42 47.04 17.44
N GLU A 184 2.24 46.80 16.86
CA GLU A 184 2.11 46.14 15.56
C GLU A 184 2.67 46.99 14.41
N LEU A 185 2.45 48.32 14.41
CA LEU A 185 3.09 49.20 13.43
C LEU A 185 4.63 49.14 13.53
N LEU A 186 5.18 49.20 14.75
CA LEU A 186 6.62 49.07 15.00
C LEU A 186 7.17 47.73 14.49
N TYR A 187 6.46 46.64 14.78
CA TYR A 187 6.81 45.31 14.26
C TYR A 187 6.87 45.31 12.73
N LEU A 188 5.86 45.88 12.06
CA LEU A 188 5.82 45.96 10.60
C LEU A 188 6.95 46.81 10.04
N VAL A 189 7.21 47.98 10.62
CA VAL A 189 8.30 48.86 10.20
C VAL A 189 9.67 48.18 10.32
N MET A 190 9.92 47.44 11.42
CA MET A 190 11.13 46.61 11.55
C MET A 190 11.17 45.46 10.53
N ALA A 191 10.03 44.79 10.29
CA ALA A 191 9.94 43.72 9.30
C ALA A 191 10.17 44.22 7.87
N LEU A 192 9.81 45.47 7.58
CA LEU A 192 10.07 46.15 6.30
C LEU A 192 11.49 46.73 6.21
N GLY A 193 12.34 46.48 7.22
CA GLY A 193 13.77 46.77 7.19
C GLY A 193 14.17 48.11 7.82
N PHE A 194 13.42 48.62 8.78
CA PHE A 194 13.89 49.69 9.65
C PHE A 194 14.98 49.17 10.61
N GLU A 195 16.15 49.80 10.61
CA GLU A 195 17.29 49.42 11.43
C GLU A 195 17.52 50.40 12.60
N GLY A 196 17.28 51.70 12.39
CA GLY A 196 17.48 52.75 13.40
C GLY A 196 18.87 52.70 14.04
N ARG A 197 18.93 52.71 15.38
CA ARG A 197 20.19 52.65 16.14
C ARG A 197 21.04 51.39 15.86
N TYR A 198 20.43 50.31 15.39
CA TYR A 198 21.14 49.04 15.14
C TYR A 198 21.97 49.03 13.86
N ARG A 199 21.80 50.02 12.97
CA ARG A 199 22.55 50.13 11.72
C ARG A 199 24.06 50.30 11.91
N VAL A 200 24.47 50.94 13.01
CA VAL A 200 25.87 51.28 13.29
C VAL A 200 26.53 50.35 14.31
N LEU A 201 25.79 49.40 14.88
CA LEU A 201 26.29 48.49 15.91
C LEU A 201 26.90 47.22 15.29
N ASP A 202 27.98 46.73 15.90
CA ASP A 202 28.52 45.41 15.59
C ASP A 202 27.47 44.33 15.92
N ASN A 203 27.25 43.41 14.98
CA ASN A 203 26.19 42.41 15.07
C ASN A 203 24.76 43.00 15.23
N GLY A 204 24.53 44.26 14.83
CA GLY A 204 23.28 44.98 15.02
C GLY A 204 22.06 44.31 14.38
N ARG A 205 22.22 43.64 13.22
CA ARG A 205 21.14 42.90 12.55
C ARG A 205 20.59 41.75 13.40
N ALA A 206 21.47 40.96 14.02
CA ALA A 206 21.05 39.86 14.88
C ALA A 206 20.34 40.39 16.15
N GLN A 207 20.80 41.51 16.69
CA GLN A 207 20.13 42.18 17.82
C GLN A 207 18.73 42.69 17.41
N LEU A 208 18.60 43.30 16.24
CA LEU A 208 17.32 43.77 15.70
C LEU A 208 16.34 42.60 15.47
N ASP A 209 16.82 41.47 14.94
CA ASP A 209 16.02 40.25 14.78
C ASP A 209 15.54 39.69 16.13
N SER A 210 16.38 39.75 17.18
CA SER A 210 16.03 39.38 18.55
C SER A 210 14.95 40.31 19.14
N VAL A 211 15.08 41.63 18.92
CA VAL A 211 14.06 42.61 19.32
C VAL A 211 12.73 42.36 18.61
N ARG A 212 12.76 42.14 17.29
CA ARG A 212 11.57 41.85 16.47
C ARG A 212 10.87 40.58 16.92
N SER A 213 11.61 39.51 17.16
CA SER A 213 11.05 38.23 17.61
C SER A 213 10.45 38.32 19.02
N ARG A 214 11.06 39.07 19.94
CA ARG A 214 10.49 39.34 21.27
C ARG A 214 9.19 40.14 21.19
N LEU A 215 9.16 41.18 20.36
CA LEU A 215 7.95 41.97 20.13
C LEU A 215 6.81 41.10 19.58
N LEU A 216 7.10 40.23 18.61
CA LEU A 216 6.11 39.29 18.07
C LEU A 216 5.59 38.32 19.13
N GLN A 217 6.47 37.80 19.99
CA GLN A 217 6.07 36.93 21.09
C GLN A 217 5.13 37.66 22.06
N MET A 218 5.43 38.90 22.44
CA MET A 218 4.56 39.73 23.30
C MET A 218 3.19 39.99 22.65
N LEU A 219 3.16 40.30 21.36
CA LEU A 219 1.91 40.52 20.60
C LEU A 219 1.05 39.26 20.48
N ASN A 220 1.67 38.08 20.41
CA ASN A 220 1.00 36.79 20.31
C ASN A 220 0.46 36.27 21.65
N GLN A 221 1.15 36.54 22.76
CA GLN A 221 0.71 36.09 24.09
C GLN A 221 -0.65 36.66 24.51
N GLN A 222 -0.97 37.88 24.07
CA GLN A 222 -2.27 38.51 24.33
C GLN A 222 -3.32 38.28 23.23
N ARG A 223 -2.98 37.48 22.20
CA ARG A 223 -3.96 37.10 21.20
C ARG A 223 -4.76 35.95 21.80
N GLU A 224 -5.99 36.23 22.23
CA GLU A 224 -6.96 35.17 22.53
C GLU A 224 -6.97 34.21 21.34
N THR A 225 -6.68 32.93 21.63
CA THR A 225 -6.50 31.81 20.70
C THR A 225 -6.82 32.16 19.25
N PRO A 226 -5.82 32.32 18.35
CA PRO A 226 -6.13 32.53 16.96
C PRO A 226 -6.98 31.35 16.52
N ASP A 227 -8.19 31.63 16.05
CA ASP A 227 -9.05 30.63 15.44
C ASP A 227 -8.18 29.95 14.39
N LYS A 228 -7.74 28.71 14.68
CA LYS A 228 -6.73 27.99 13.88
C LYS A 228 -7.26 27.70 12.47
N MET A 229 -8.52 28.06 12.23
CA MET A 229 -9.30 27.88 11.04
C MET A 229 -9.29 29.19 10.24
N LEU A 230 -8.49 29.20 9.17
CA LEU A 230 -8.42 30.30 8.21
C LEU A 230 -9.75 30.55 7.47
N SER A 231 -10.70 29.62 7.57
CA SER A 231 -12.06 29.80 7.08
C SER A 231 -13.08 29.19 8.05
N PRO A 232 -14.23 29.84 8.29
CA PRO A 232 -15.34 29.29 9.07
C PRO A 232 -15.90 27.98 8.47
N ARG A 233 -15.63 27.72 7.18
CA ARG A 233 -16.05 26.53 6.43
C ARG A 233 -14.85 25.82 5.81
N TRP A 234 -13.83 25.52 6.61
CA TRP A 234 -12.63 24.77 6.15
C TRP A 234 -12.93 23.34 5.74
N GLN A 235 -14.06 22.78 6.21
CA GLN A 235 -14.54 21.50 5.75
C GLN A 235 -15.09 21.70 4.35
N GLY A 236 -14.26 21.41 3.34
CA GLY A 236 -14.73 21.22 1.98
C GLY A 236 -15.91 20.26 2.00
N GLU A 237 -16.85 20.47 1.07
CA GLU A 237 -17.95 19.54 0.85
C GLU A 237 -17.35 18.13 0.80
N LYS A 238 -17.76 17.26 1.74
CA LYS A 238 -17.35 15.87 1.72
C LYS A 238 -17.92 15.32 0.42
N SER A 239 -17.14 15.40 -0.66
CA SER A 239 -17.35 14.54 -1.80
C SER A 239 -17.36 13.16 -1.17
N GLU A 240 -18.55 12.53 -1.13
CA GLU A 240 -18.65 11.11 -0.89
C GLU A 240 -17.79 10.50 -1.99
N GLY A 241 -16.50 10.36 -1.69
CA GLY A 241 -15.50 9.93 -2.65
C GLY A 241 -16.10 8.71 -3.29
N GLN A 242 -16.32 8.79 -4.60
CA GLN A 242 -17.02 7.79 -5.40
C GLN A 242 -16.63 6.45 -4.81
N ARG A 243 -17.63 5.86 -4.12
CA ARG A 243 -17.39 4.75 -3.22
C ARG A 243 -16.59 3.74 -4.03
N LEU A 244 -15.66 3.05 -3.37
CA LEU A 244 -14.85 1.95 -3.89
C LEU A 244 -15.73 0.74 -4.32
N ARG A 245 -16.82 1.02 -5.03
CA ARG A 245 -17.89 0.21 -5.58
C ARG A 245 -17.86 0.27 -7.11
N ASP A 246 -17.04 1.15 -7.71
CA ASP A 246 -16.98 1.32 -9.18
C ASP A 246 -15.76 0.69 -9.88
N ALA A 247 -14.97 -0.14 -9.20
CA ALA A 247 -14.04 -1.01 -9.93
C ALA A 247 -13.65 -2.21 -9.07
N ILE A 248 -14.50 -3.24 -9.00
CA ILE A 248 -13.95 -4.58 -8.86
C ILE A 248 -13.23 -4.84 -10.19
N PRO A 249 -11.90 -4.91 -10.23
CA PRO A 249 -11.19 -5.11 -11.48
C PRO A 249 -11.65 -6.42 -12.12
N LEU A 250 -11.80 -6.44 -13.45
CA LEU A 250 -12.26 -7.62 -14.19
C LEU A 250 -11.48 -8.90 -13.84
N TRP A 251 -10.20 -8.79 -13.49
CA TRP A 251 -9.39 -9.94 -13.07
C TRP A 251 -9.89 -10.61 -11.79
N VAL A 252 -10.50 -9.87 -10.85
CA VAL A 252 -11.07 -10.42 -9.60
C VAL A 252 -12.33 -11.24 -9.91
N ILE A 253 -13.17 -10.77 -10.84
CA ILE A 253 -14.35 -11.51 -11.28
C ILE A 253 -13.92 -12.77 -12.02
N MET A 254 -12.95 -12.67 -12.94
CA MET A 254 -12.43 -13.81 -13.70
C MET A 254 -11.82 -14.87 -12.80
N THR A 255 -11.06 -14.47 -11.77
CA THR A 255 -10.48 -15.42 -10.80
C THR A 255 -11.56 -16.09 -9.95
N ALA A 256 -12.56 -15.34 -9.47
CA ALA A 256 -13.68 -15.91 -8.72
C ALA A 256 -14.48 -16.93 -9.54
N VAL A 257 -14.77 -16.62 -10.81
CA VAL A 257 -15.48 -17.54 -11.73
C VAL A 257 -14.65 -18.78 -12.02
N ALA A 258 -13.34 -18.65 -12.24
CA ALA A 258 -12.46 -19.80 -12.46
C ALA A 258 -12.40 -20.74 -11.26
N VAL A 259 -12.32 -20.19 -10.03
CA VAL A 259 -12.34 -20.97 -8.79
C VAL A 259 -13.68 -21.70 -8.63
N LEU A 260 -14.80 -21.02 -8.90
CA LEU A 260 -16.13 -21.63 -8.86
C LEU A 260 -16.23 -22.82 -9.84
N LEU A 261 -15.80 -22.64 -11.09
CA LEU A 261 -15.83 -23.71 -12.10
C LEU A 261 -14.94 -24.89 -11.71
N ALA A 262 -13.77 -24.65 -11.13
CA ALA A 262 -12.87 -25.70 -10.64
C ALA A 262 -13.52 -26.52 -9.51
N ILE A 263 -14.19 -25.86 -8.56
CA ILE A 263 -14.92 -26.53 -7.48
C ILE A 263 -16.06 -27.38 -8.04
N VAL A 264 -16.87 -26.82 -8.94
CA VAL A 264 -17.98 -27.56 -9.59
C VAL A 264 -17.46 -28.78 -10.35
N PHE A 265 -16.39 -28.61 -11.13
CA PHE A 265 -15.76 -29.71 -11.85
C PHE A 265 -15.27 -30.81 -10.89
N MET A 266 -14.63 -30.43 -9.79
CA MET A 266 -14.12 -31.39 -8.79
C MET A 266 -15.27 -32.17 -8.13
N VAL A 267 -16.37 -31.50 -7.78
CA VAL A 267 -17.57 -32.14 -7.21
C VAL A 267 -18.21 -33.10 -8.21
N LEU A 268 -18.37 -32.69 -9.47
CA LEU A 268 -18.94 -33.55 -10.53
C LEU A 268 -18.05 -34.78 -10.78
N ARG A 269 -16.73 -34.60 -10.83
CA ARG A 269 -15.77 -35.71 -10.99
C ARG A 269 -15.86 -36.71 -9.85
N PHE A 270 -15.93 -36.22 -8.61
CA PHE A 270 -16.00 -37.09 -7.44
C PHE A 270 -17.35 -37.83 -7.36
N SER A 271 -18.45 -37.12 -7.64
CA SER A 271 -19.79 -37.71 -7.70
C SER A 271 -19.88 -38.80 -8.77
N LEU A 272 -19.37 -38.53 -9.98
CA LEU A 272 -19.34 -39.51 -11.06
C LEU A 272 -18.49 -40.74 -10.69
N ALA A 273 -17.29 -40.54 -10.12
CA ALA A 273 -16.44 -41.64 -9.68
C ALA A 273 -17.11 -42.50 -8.60
N SER A 274 -17.82 -41.88 -7.65
CA SER A 274 -18.55 -42.60 -6.61
C SER A 274 -19.70 -43.45 -7.16
N THR A 275 -20.36 -42.98 -8.23
CA THR A 275 -21.48 -43.69 -8.88
C THR A 275 -21.00 -44.77 -9.85
N ALA A 276 -19.91 -44.53 -10.58
CA ALA A 276 -19.38 -45.45 -11.58
C ALA A 276 -18.62 -46.64 -10.97
N SER A 277 -17.93 -46.45 -9.84
CA SER A 277 -17.14 -47.50 -9.18
C SER A 277 -17.93 -48.79 -8.89
N PRO A 278 -19.14 -48.77 -8.30
CA PRO A 278 -19.89 -50.00 -8.04
C PRO A 278 -20.40 -50.68 -9.31
N VAL A 279 -20.77 -49.91 -10.35
CA VAL A 279 -21.21 -50.47 -11.64
C VAL A 279 -20.07 -51.22 -12.31
N PHE A 280 -18.87 -50.64 -12.29
CA PHE A 280 -17.67 -51.27 -12.82
C PHE A 280 -17.31 -52.55 -12.06
N ALA A 281 -17.42 -52.53 -10.73
CA ALA A 281 -17.21 -53.71 -9.90
C ALA A 281 -18.22 -54.83 -10.21
N GLN A 282 -19.49 -54.50 -10.47
CA GLN A 282 -20.51 -55.50 -10.85
C GLN A 282 -20.26 -56.09 -12.24
N MET A 283 -19.86 -55.27 -13.22
CA MET A 283 -19.49 -55.77 -14.55
C MET A 283 -18.27 -56.70 -14.48
N ALA A 284 -17.23 -56.31 -13.73
CA ALA A 284 -16.06 -57.15 -13.51
C ALA A 284 -16.43 -58.47 -12.81
N ALA A 285 -17.33 -58.44 -11.82
CA ALA A 285 -17.80 -59.65 -11.13
C ALA A 285 -18.58 -60.60 -12.06
N LEU A 286 -19.32 -60.07 -13.04
CA LEU A 286 -20.02 -60.88 -14.05
C LEU A 286 -19.03 -61.58 -15.00
N ASP A 287 -17.95 -60.90 -15.41
CA ASP A 287 -16.90 -61.50 -16.23
C ASP A 287 -16.05 -62.52 -15.44
N ALA A 288 -15.73 -62.25 -14.17
CA ALA A 288 -15.01 -63.18 -13.31
C ALA A 288 -15.80 -64.49 -13.10
N LYS A 289 -17.12 -64.39 -12.92
CA LYS A 289 -18.02 -65.56 -12.80
C LYS A 289 -18.10 -66.36 -14.11
N LYS A 290 -17.85 -65.72 -15.26
CA LYS A 290 -17.78 -66.35 -16.58
C LYS A 290 -16.40 -66.98 -16.85
N ALA A 291 -15.32 -66.42 -16.29
CA ALA A 291 -13.96 -66.95 -16.36
C ALA A 291 -13.72 -68.15 -15.42
N GLN A 292 -14.56 -68.37 -14.41
CA GLN A 292 -14.51 -69.54 -13.53
C GLN A 292 -15.06 -70.84 -14.17
N MET A 293 -15.46 -70.82 -15.45
CA MET A 293 -15.70 -72.05 -16.20
C MET A 293 -14.38 -72.69 -16.66
N ALA A 294 -13.96 -73.69 -15.87
CA ALA A 294 -13.02 -74.78 -16.16
C ALA A 294 -11.59 -74.40 -16.61
N ALA A 295 -10.64 -74.47 -15.67
CA ALA A 295 -9.22 -74.63 -16.00
C ALA A 295 -9.02 -75.97 -16.74
N PRO A 296 -8.42 -75.99 -17.96
CA PRO A 296 -8.03 -77.23 -18.60
C PRO A 296 -6.91 -77.90 -17.78
N THR A 297 -7.13 -79.15 -17.34
CA THR A 297 -6.19 -79.94 -16.53
C THR A 297 -5.09 -80.65 -17.34
N LEU A 298 -4.78 -80.18 -18.56
CA LEU A 298 -3.74 -80.79 -19.39
C LEU A 298 -2.43 -80.01 -19.27
N PRO A 299 -1.28 -80.66 -19.04
CA PRO A 299 0.01 -80.00 -19.08
C PRO A 299 0.36 -79.55 -20.50
N ALA A 300 0.80 -78.30 -20.65
CA ALA A 300 1.15 -77.67 -21.93
C ALA A 300 2.41 -78.30 -22.58
N PRO A 301 2.40 -78.57 -23.90
CA PRO A 301 3.62 -78.80 -24.69
C PRO A 301 4.47 -77.51 -24.78
N GLN A 302 5.80 -77.68 -24.90
CA GLN A 302 6.80 -76.60 -24.94
C GLN A 302 6.53 -75.57 -26.05
N PRO A 303 6.77 -74.26 -25.79
CA PRO A 303 7.83 -73.74 -24.92
C PRO A 303 7.34 -73.13 -23.59
N ARG A 304 8.04 -73.43 -22.50
CA ARG A 304 7.67 -73.07 -21.12
C ARG A 304 8.31 -71.75 -20.70
N LEU A 305 7.50 -70.72 -20.45
CA LEU A 305 7.96 -69.43 -19.96
C LEU A 305 8.66 -69.56 -18.58
N ALA A 306 8.28 -70.57 -17.78
CA ALA A 306 8.93 -70.87 -16.52
C ALA A 306 10.41 -71.27 -16.64
N GLN A 307 10.84 -71.85 -17.77
CA GLN A 307 12.25 -72.19 -18.01
C GLN A 307 13.07 -70.94 -18.35
N LEU A 308 12.48 -70.00 -19.09
CA LEU A 308 13.14 -68.76 -19.52
C LEU A 308 13.30 -67.76 -18.37
N LEU A 309 12.44 -67.85 -17.34
CA LEU A 309 12.46 -66.97 -16.16
C LEU A 309 12.92 -67.68 -14.88
N GLN A 310 13.69 -68.77 -15.00
CA GLN A 310 14.10 -69.58 -13.86
C GLN A 310 14.92 -68.80 -12.82
N ASN A 311 15.74 -67.85 -13.27
CA ASN A 311 16.57 -67.03 -12.39
C ASN A 311 15.71 -66.06 -11.55
N GLU A 312 14.67 -65.49 -12.17
CA GLU A 312 13.74 -64.55 -11.56
C GLU A 312 12.77 -65.25 -10.61
N ILE A 313 12.40 -66.50 -10.92
CA ILE A 313 11.63 -67.38 -10.04
C ILE A 313 12.46 -67.76 -8.81
N ALA A 314 13.74 -68.13 -8.99
CA ALA A 314 14.65 -68.45 -7.89
C ALA A 314 14.91 -67.23 -6.98
N ALA A 315 14.95 -66.03 -7.55
CA ALA A 315 15.03 -64.76 -6.81
C ALA A 315 13.70 -64.38 -6.11
N GLY A 316 12.62 -65.13 -6.33
CA GLY A 316 11.31 -64.89 -5.71
C GLY A 316 10.57 -63.65 -6.21
N LEU A 317 11.04 -63.05 -7.32
CA LEU A 317 10.53 -61.82 -7.92
C LEU A 317 9.25 -62.05 -8.74
N VAL A 318 9.14 -63.21 -9.39
CA VAL A 318 7.97 -63.61 -10.19
C VAL A 318 7.53 -65.04 -9.86
N GLN A 319 6.26 -65.32 -10.09
CA GLN A 319 5.72 -66.69 -10.10
C GLN A 319 5.17 -66.97 -11.49
N VAL A 320 5.50 -68.13 -12.08
CA VAL A 320 5.06 -68.49 -13.43
C VAL A 320 4.21 -69.76 -13.37
N SER A 321 3.03 -69.71 -13.98
CA SER A 321 2.14 -70.85 -14.17
C SER A 321 1.91 -71.08 -15.66
N ASP A 322 2.49 -72.14 -16.21
CA ASP A 322 2.30 -72.52 -17.61
C ASP A 322 1.09 -73.48 -17.72
N LEU A 323 0.03 -73.03 -18.39
CA LEU A 323 -1.19 -73.80 -18.70
C LEU A 323 -1.24 -74.11 -20.20
N ALA A 324 -2.08 -75.07 -20.62
CA ALA A 324 -2.16 -75.56 -22.00
C ALA A 324 -2.41 -74.48 -23.06
N ASP A 325 -3.22 -73.48 -22.73
CA ASP A 325 -3.66 -72.40 -23.62
C ASP A 325 -2.99 -71.04 -23.30
N ARG A 326 -2.34 -70.91 -22.14
CA ARG A 326 -1.77 -69.64 -21.66
C ARG A 326 -0.64 -69.82 -20.66
N SER A 327 0.30 -68.88 -20.63
CA SER A 327 1.28 -68.75 -19.54
C SER A 327 0.97 -67.51 -18.71
N ILE A 328 0.87 -67.66 -17.38
CA ILE A 328 0.58 -66.57 -16.46
C ILE A 328 1.83 -66.25 -15.65
N VAL A 329 2.34 -65.03 -15.76
CA VAL A 329 3.42 -64.51 -14.92
C VAL A 329 2.82 -63.57 -13.90
N ILE A 330 2.93 -63.91 -12.61
CA ILE A 330 2.47 -63.08 -11.51
C ILE A 330 3.67 -62.32 -10.94
N ILE A 331 3.62 -61.00 -11.04
CA ILE A 331 4.57 -60.08 -10.43
C ILE A 331 3.96 -59.57 -9.13
N LYS A 332 4.67 -59.77 -8.01
CA LYS A 332 4.26 -59.25 -6.70
C LYS A 332 4.30 -57.72 -6.74
N GLY A 333 3.22 -57.05 -6.33
CA GLY A 333 3.12 -55.60 -6.38
C GLY A 333 3.90 -54.88 -5.28
N ASP A 334 4.18 -55.55 -4.17
CA ASP A 334 4.98 -55.01 -3.07
C ASP A 334 6.44 -54.86 -3.47
N GLY A 335 6.93 -53.62 -3.42
CA GLY A 335 8.28 -53.26 -3.88
C GLY A 335 8.41 -53.14 -5.41
N PHE A 336 7.36 -53.45 -6.18
CA PHE A 336 7.37 -53.29 -7.63
C PHE A 336 6.87 -51.91 -8.07
N PHE A 337 5.92 -51.33 -7.35
CA PHE A 337 5.51 -49.93 -7.51
C PHE A 337 5.77 -49.13 -6.25
N GLU A 338 5.97 -47.83 -6.40
CA GLU A 338 5.95 -46.90 -5.29
C GLU A 338 4.57 -46.93 -4.57
N PRO A 339 4.51 -46.76 -3.24
CA PRO A 339 3.26 -46.81 -2.48
C PRO A 339 2.19 -45.86 -3.04
N GLY A 340 0.98 -46.37 -3.29
CA GLY A 340 -0.15 -45.58 -3.81
C GLY A 340 0.04 -45.01 -5.23
N SER A 341 1.03 -45.49 -5.97
CA SER A 341 1.40 -44.98 -7.30
C SER A 341 1.44 -46.09 -8.36
N ALA A 342 1.43 -45.69 -9.63
CA ALA A 342 1.72 -46.54 -10.79
C ALA A 342 3.19 -46.41 -11.26
N VAL A 343 4.04 -45.69 -10.52
CA VAL A 343 5.47 -45.56 -10.82
C VAL A 343 6.20 -46.84 -10.41
N ILE A 344 6.88 -47.47 -11.36
CA ILE A 344 7.66 -48.70 -11.15
C ILE A 344 8.93 -48.37 -10.37
N ALA A 345 9.21 -49.13 -9.32
CA ALA A 345 10.36 -48.89 -8.44
C ALA A 345 11.69 -49.13 -9.19
N PRO A 346 12.72 -48.28 -8.99
CA PRO A 346 13.98 -48.40 -9.72
C PRO A 346 14.67 -49.77 -9.56
N ALA A 347 14.55 -50.38 -8.37
CA ALA A 347 15.20 -51.64 -8.02
C ALA A 347 14.74 -52.84 -8.85
N VAL A 348 13.52 -52.79 -9.40
CA VAL A 348 12.92 -53.90 -10.18
C VAL A 348 12.73 -53.54 -11.66
N ARG A 349 13.17 -52.35 -12.09
CA ARG A 349 12.94 -51.86 -13.45
C ARG A 349 13.59 -52.74 -14.52
N SER A 350 14.70 -53.39 -14.19
CA SER A 350 15.40 -54.34 -15.06
C SER A 350 14.66 -55.67 -15.24
N LEU A 351 13.67 -55.98 -14.40
CA LEU A 351 12.90 -57.23 -14.48
C LEU A 351 12.01 -57.27 -15.74
N LEU A 352 11.35 -56.16 -16.07
CA LEU A 352 10.41 -56.10 -17.20
C LEU A 352 11.07 -56.38 -18.56
N PRO A 353 12.27 -55.84 -18.87
CA PRO A 353 13.02 -56.25 -20.04
C PRO A 353 13.28 -57.75 -20.15
N HIS A 354 13.72 -58.40 -19.07
CA HIS A 354 13.98 -59.86 -19.08
C HIS A 354 12.68 -60.66 -19.29
N ILE A 355 11.57 -60.23 -18.69
CA ILE A 355 10.26 -60.84 -18.94
C ILE A 355 9.85 -60.66 -20.41
N ALA A 356 10.01 -59.46 -20.97
CA ALA A 356 9.70 -59.18 -22.37
C ALA A 356 10.56 -60.02 -23.33
N GLU A 357 11.86 -60.19 -23.04
CA GLU A 357 12.77 -61.03 -23.82
C GLU A 357 12.38 -62.52 -23.75
N GLY A 358 11.97 -63.01 -22.58
CA GLY A 358 11.44 -64.36 -22.41
C GLY A 358 10.12 -64.59 -23.16
N MET A 359 9.27 -63.56 -23.27
CA MET A 359 8.01 -63.63 -24.01
C MET A 359 8.17 -63.47 -25.53
N LYS A 360 9.23 -62.80 -25.98
CA LYS A 360 9.51 -62.52 -27.40
C LYS A 360 9.42 -63.76 -28.31
N PRO A 361 10.11 -64.89 -28.04
CA PRO A 361 10.02 -66.07 -28.92
C PRO A 361 8.60 -66.64 -29.01
N LEU A 362 7.83 -66.56 -27.92
CA LEU A 362 6.47 -67.09 -27.83
C LEU A 362 5.44 -66.19 -28.55
N THR A 363 5.69 -64.88 -28.57
CA THR A 363 4.85 -63.92 -29.31
C THR A 363 5.10 -63.96 -30.83
N LEU A 364 6.31 -64.33 -31.28
CA LEU A 364 6.68 -64.37 -32.70
C LEU A 364 6.16 -65.62 -33.44
N ASN A 365 6.01 -66.76 -32.77
CA ASN A 365 5.45 -68.00 -33.31
C ASN A 365 4.81 -68.81 -32.17
N PRO A 366 3.47 -68.99 -32.07
CA PRO A 366 2.42 -68.83 -33.10
C PRO A 366 1.52 -67.58 -32.92
N GLY A 367 2.05 -66.40 -32.60
CA GLY A 367 1.25 -65.15 -32.58
C GLY A 367 0.43 -64.97 -31.31
N GLY A 368 1.09 -65.07 -30.14
CA GLY A 368 0.44 -64.90 -28.84
C GLY A 368 0.14 -63.44 -28.48
N THR A 369 -0.97 -63.21 -27.78
CA THR A 369 -1.34 -61.89 -27.23
C THR A 369 -0.99 -61.84 -25.75
N VAL A 370 -0.43 -60.73 -25.27
CA VAL A 370 -0.14 -60.52 -23.85
C VAL A 370 -1.20 -59.61 -23.24
N LEU A 371 -1.94 -60.14 -22.27
CA LEU A 371 -2.86 -59.39 -21.42
C LEU A 371 -2.15 -59.06 -20.11
N ILE A 372 -1.99 -57.76 -19.83
CA ILE A 372 -1.47 -57.24 -18.58
C ILE A 372 -2.66 -56.84 -17.70
N THR A 373 -2.80 -57.49 -16.56
CA THR A 373 -3.90 -57.27 -15.62
C THR A 373 -3.37 -56.72 -14.30
N GLY A 374 -3.80 -55.51 -13.93
CA GLY A 374 -3.43 -54.88 -12.67
C GLY A 374 -4.46 -55.18 -11.57
N HIS A 375 -3.99 -55.61 -10.40
CA HIS A 375 -4.81 -55.84 -9.22
C HIS A 375 -4.36 -54.97 -8.03
N THR A 376 -5.32 -54.55 -7.21
CA THR A 376 -5.11 -53.80 -5.97
C THR A 376 -5.73 -54.57 -4.79
N ASP A 377 -5.41 -54.15 -3.57
CA ASP A 377 -6.12 -54.63 -2.38
C ASP A 377 -7.45 -53.88 -2.17
N ASN A 378 -8.17 -54.27 -1.12
CA ASN A 378 -9.44 -53.68 -0.72
C ASN A 378 -9.32 -52.33 0.01
N GLN A 379 -8.12 -51.75 0.16
CA GLN A 379 -7.96 -50.44 0.79
C GLN A 379 -8.34 -49.35 -0.22
N PRO A 380 -9.31 -48.48 0.08
CA PRO A 380 -9.78 -47.49 -0.88
C PRO A 380 -8.73 -46.38 -1.09
N ILE A 381 -8.31 -46.14 -2.33
CA ILE A 381 -7.54 -44.95 -2.71
C ILE A 381 -8.46 -43.82 -3.19
N ARG A 382 -8.25 -42.61 -2.65
CA ARG A 382 -8.96 -41.39 -3.03
C ARG A 382 -7.99 -40.21 -3.06
N THR A 383 -7.28 -40.06 -4.17
CA THR A 383 -6.39 -38.92 -4.40
C THR A 383 -6.84 -38.14 -5.63
N LEU A 384 -6.33 -36.91 -5.81
CA LEU A 384 -6.58 -36.11 -7.01
C LEU A 384 -6.19 -36.85 -8.30
N ARG A 385 -5.14 -37.68 -8.24
CA ARG A 385 -4.65 -38.47 -9.39
C ARG A 385 -5.38 -39.79 -9.57
N TYR A 386 -5.73 -40.47 -8.47
CA TYR A 386 -6.39 -41.77 -8.47
C TYR A 386 -7.71 -41.68 -7.69
N PRO A 387 -8.85 -41.43 -8.38
CA PRO A 387 -10.17 -41.32 -7.75
C PRO A 387 -10.72 -42.66 -7.22
N SER A 388 -10.24 -43.80 -7.74
CA SER A 388 -10.64 -45.14 -7.28
C SER A 388 -9.53 -46.18 -7.51
N ASN A 389 -9.65 -47.33 -6.84
CA ASN A 389 -8.73 -48.47 -6.99
C ASN A 389 -8.66 -48.98 -8.44
N TRP A 390 -9.77 -48.90 -9.17
CA TRP A 390 -9.79 -49.22 -10.60
C TRP A 390 -8.81 -48.36 -11.39
N HIS A 391 -8.81 -47.04 -11.20
CA HIS A 391 -7.89 -46.13 -11.88
C HIS A 391 -6.43 -46.43 -11.54
N LEU A 392 -6.13 -46.72 -10.26
CA LEU A 392 -4.76 -47.11 -9.87
C LEU A 392 -4.33 -48.43 -10.53
N SER A 393 -5.22 -49.41 -10.59
CA SER A 393 -4.94 -50.72 -11.18
C SER A 393 -4.75 -50.66 -12.70
N GLN A 394 -5.55 -49.83 -13.39
CA GLN A 394 -5.44 -49.57 -14.82
C GLN A 394 -4.12 -48.87 -15.14
N ASP A 395 -3.80 -47.77 -14.44
CA ASP A 395 -2.55 -47.03 -14.66
C ASP A 395 -1.31 -47.90 -14.41
N ARG A 396 -1.35 -48.83 -13.43
CA ARG A 396 -0.27 -49.81 -13.20
C ARG A 396 -0.10 -50.79 -14.36
N ALA A 397 -1.22 -51.31 -14.89
CA ALA A 397 -1.20 -52.18 -16.06
C ALA A 397 -0.64 -51.45 -17.29
N ASP A 398 -1.04 -50.18 -17.49
CA ASP A 398 -0.54 -49.33 -18.58
C ASP A 398 0.95 -49.00 -18.42
N ALA A 399 1.43 -48.74 -17.20
CA ALA A 399 2.85 -48.51 -16.94
C ALA A 399 3.71 -49.73 -17.32
N VAL A 400 3.25 -50.94 -16.98
CA VAL A 400 3.93 -52.19 -17.35
C VAL A 400 3.86 -52.42 -18.85
N LYS A 401 2.69 -52.23 -19.48
CA LYS A 401 2.54 -52.31 -20.94
C LYS A 401 3.51 -51.39 -21.67
N ASN A 402 3.67 -50.15 -21.21
CA ASN A 402 4.57 -49.18 -21.83
C ASN A 402 6.04 -49.59 -21.74
N GLU A 403 6.44 -50.26 -20.67
CA GLU A 403 7.80 -50.80 -20.54
C GLU A 403 8.00 -52.05 -21.43
N LEU A 404 7.02 -52.95 -21.52
CA LEU A 404 7.08 -54.13 -22.41
C LEU A 404 7.03 -53.76 -23.90
N ALA A 405 6.29 -52.70 -24.26
CA ALA A 405 6.14 -52.18 -25.62
C ALA A 405 7.46 -51.68 -26.24
N LYS A 406 8.52 -51.52 -25.43
CA LYS A 406 9.86 -51.18 -25.92
C LYS A 406 10.55 -52.35 -26.61
N ILE A 407 10.11 -53.58 -26.33
CA ILE A 407 10.75 -54.82 -26.78
C ILE A 407 9.76 -55.69 -27.59
N LEU A 408 8.47 -55.70 -27.20
CA LEU A 408 7.39 -56.42 -27.88
C LEU A 408 6.54 -55.48 -28.74
N ASP A 409 5.89 -56.01 -29.79
CA ASP A 409 4.98 -55.23 -30.63
C ASP A 409 3.79 -54.71 -29.79
N PRO A 410 3.58 -53.38 -29.70
CA PRO A 410 2.49 -52.80 -28.93
C PRO A 410 1.09 -53.32 -29.31
N LYS A 411 0.90 -53.80 -30.55
CA LYS A 411 -0.37 -54.37 -31.01
C LYS A 411 -0.74 -55.67 -30.30
N LEU A 412 0.25 -56.40 -29.79
CA LEU A 412 0.07 -57.65 -29.06
C LEU A 412 -0.19 -57.42 -27.56
N LEU A 413 -0.10 -56.18 -27.07
CA LEU A 413 -0.18 -55.86 -25.66
C LEU A 413 -1.52 -55.18 -25.31
N LYS A 414 -2.29 -55.82 -24.43
CA LYS A 414 -3.52 -55.27 -23.85
C LYS A 414 -3.32 -55.04 -22.36
N ALA A 415 -3.85 -53.95 -21.82
CA ALA A 415 -3.74 -53.60 -20.41
C ALA A 415 -5.13 -53.36 -19.82
N GLU A 416 -5.43 -54.00 -18.69
CA GLU A 416 -6.71 -53.89 -17.99
C GLU A 416 -6.50 -53.78 -16.48
N GLY A 417 -7.22 -52.85 -15.84
CA GLY A 417 -7.32 -52.75 -14.38
C GLY A 417 -8.50 -53.54 -13.84
N ARG A 418 -8.26 -54.42 -12.86
CA ARG A 418 -9.29 -55.24 -12.18
C ARG A 418 -9.54 -54.84 -10.73
N ALA A 419 -8.90 -53.77 -10.24
CA ALA A 419 -9.01 -53.33 -8.85
C ALA A 419 -8.87 -54.51 -7.86
N ASP A 420 -9.76 -54.60 -6.88
CA ASP A 420 -9.88 -55.66 -5.88
C ASP A 420 -10.87 -56.78 -6.26
N ALA A 421 -11.33 -56.83 -7.52
CA ALA A 421 -12.41 -57.73 -7.95
C ALA A 421 -12.03 -59.23 -7.97
N GLU A 422 -10.74 -59.56 -8.05
CA GLU A 422 -10.23 -60.94 -8.16
C GLU A 422 -9.12 -61.20 -7.10
N PRO A 423 -9.49 -61.33 -5.81
CA PRO A 423 -8.53 -61.60 -4.74
C PRO A 423 -8.01 -63.04 -4.81
N VAL A 424 -6.69 -63.20 -4.65
CA VAL A 424 -6.03 -64.53 -4.58
C VAL A 424 -5.86 -65.00 -3.13
N ALA A 425 -5.94 -64.08 -2.17
CA ALA A 425 -6.00 -64.38 -0.74
C ALA A 425 -7.03 -63.47 -0.05
N GLU A 426 -7.49 -63.87 1.14
CA GLU A 426 -8.41 -63.06 1.95
C GLU A 426 -7.78 -61.69 2.29
N ASN A 427 -8.53 -60.59 2.23
CA ASN A 427 -7.98 -59.25 2.47
C ASN A 427 -7.79 -58.89 3.97
N ASP A 428 -7.72 -59.89 4.84
CA ASP A 428 -7.72 -59.77 6.30
C ASP A 428 -6.38 -59.25 6.87
N THR A 429 -5.26 -59.80 6.41
CA THR A 429 -3.92 -59.51 6.92
C THR A 429 -3.12 -58.64 5.95
N PRO A 430 -2.13 -57.85 6.44
CA PRO A 430 -1.23 -57.11 5.56
C PRO A 430 -0.49 -58.02 4.55
N ALA A 431 -0.12 -59.23 4.98
CA ALA A 431 0.55 -60.23 4.16
C ALA A 431 -0.36 -60.78 3.05
N ASN A 432 -1.66 -60.97 3.31
CA ASN A 432 -2.59 -61.41 2.27
C ASN A 432 -2.98 -60.26 1.32
N ARG A 433 -3.12 -59.02 1.82
CA ARG A 433 -3.28 -57.83 0.96
C ARG A 433 -2.09 -57.63 0.02
N ALA A 434 -0.88 -57.90 0.47
CA ALA A 434 0.33 -57.91 -0.36
C ALA A 434 0.24 -58.87 -1.54
N LYS A 435 -0.39 -60.04 -1.37
CA LYS A 435 -0.63 -61.00 -2.47
C LYS A 435 -1.67 -60.48 -3.46
N ASN A 436 -2.62 -59.66 -3.01
CA ASN A 436 -3.66 -59.08 -3.86
C ASN A 436 -3.19 -57.84 -4.64
N ARG A 437 -2.18 -57.12 -4.13
CA ARG A 437 -1.44 -56.12 -4.91
C ARG A 437 -0.49 -56.85 -5.86
N ARG A 438 -0.91 -57.09 -7.10
CA ARG A 438 -0.10 -57.82 -8.10
C ARG A 438 -0.39 -57.34 -9.51
N VAL A 439 0.52 -57.67 -10.42
CA VAL A 439 0.28 -57.54 -11.87
C VAL A 439 0.46 -58.91 -12.49
N GLU A 440 -0.54 -59.34 -13.24
CA GLU A 440 -0.52 -60.59 -13.98
C GLU A 440 -0.24 -60.31 -15.45
N LEU A 441 0.69 -61.04 -16.04
CA LEU A 441 0.94 -61.03 -17.46
C LEU A 441 0.52 -62.38 -18.00
N THR A 442 -0.63 -62.40 -18.65
CA THR A 442 -1.17 -63.61 -19.30
C THR A 442 -0.78 -63.59 -20.76
N LEU A 443 0.12 -64.48 -21.14
CA LEU A 443 0.41 -64.79 -22.54
C LEU A 443 -0.62 -65.81 -23.04
N LEU A 444 -1.52 -65.39 -23.91
CA LEU A 444 -2.46 -66.26 -24.61
C LEU A 444 -1.76 -66.84 -25.83
N LEU A 445 -1.62 -68.17 -25.90
CA LEU A 445 -1.02 -68.83 -27.04
C LEU A 445 -2.10 -69.06 -28.11
N SER A 446 -1.90 -68.53 -29.31
CA SER A 446 -2.81 -68.78 -30.43
C SER A 446 -2.69 -70.23 -30.86
N ASN A 447 -3.68 -71.05 -30.49
CA ASN A 447 -3.75 -72.44 -30.90
C ASN A 447 -4.19 -72.49 -32.36
N LYS A 448 -3.26 -72.69 -33.30
CA LYS A 448 -3.58 -72.88 -34.71
C LYS A 448 -4.14 -74.30 -34.88
N GLY A 449 -5.43 -74.46 -34.58
CA GLY A 449 -6.10 -75.77 -34.64
C GLY A 449 -7.59 -75.75 -34.27
N SER A 450 -8.43 -75.09 -35.07
CA SER A 450 -9.76 -75.62 -35.41
C SER A 450 -10.22 -74.98 -36.72
N ASN A 451 -10.21 -75.79 -37.78
CA ASN A 451 -11.07 -75.59 -38.94
C ASN A 451 -12.45 -76.12 -38.60
#